data_AF-A0A7C6P0H7-F1
#
_entry.id   AF-A0A7C6P0H7-F1
#
_cell.length_a   1.000
_cell.length_b   1.000
_cell.length_c   1.000
_cell.angle_alpha   90.00
_cell.angle_beta   90.00
_cell.angle_gamma   90.00
#
_symmetry.space_group_name_H-M   'P 1'
#
loop_
_entity.id
_entity.type
_entity.pdbx_description
1 polymer ?
#
loop_
_entity_poly.entity_id
_entity_poly.type
_entity_poly.pdbx_seq_one_letter_code
_entity_poly.pdbx_strand_id
1 'polypeptide(L)'
;MQLNSLAVAGLRCFRNPITLKDFDKHINIIFGPNEAGKSTLIRGLILAFCNRHDVGGEDIMAYRPWGTDLSPAINVEFTANGKRYLLEKAFLDQAKSILSEQAADGYLRLAEGKKADERVRDFMLARFPGRGLAKGSDWGLAHLLWMPQDKDRFTSPSVSRHVEDHFRQAAGATLFTRRDDRLVELLNSHYADIYTPKTGRISSQLDEAQT
;
A
#
# COMPACT_ATOMS: atom_id res chain seq x y z
N MET A 1 -12.32 -0.80 0.92
CA MET A 1 -11.40 0.12 0.23
C MET A 1 -11.20 -0.40 -1.18
N GLN A 2 -11.37 0.44 -2.22
CA GLN A 2 -11.15 0.10 -3.63
C GLN A 2 -10.43 1.27 -4.31
N LEU A 3 -9.39 1.01 -5.11
CA LEU A 3 -8.77 2.03 -5.95
C LEU A 3 -9.59 2.20 -7.24
N ASN A 4 -9.79 3.45 -7.68
CA ASN A 4 -10.52 3.78 -8.90
C ASN A 4 -9.57 4.38 -9.96
N SER A 5 -8.67 5.27 -9.55
CA SER A 5 -7.63 5.84 -10.42
C SER A 5 -6.40 6.31 -9.63
N LEU A 6 -5.25 6.36 -10.30
CA LEU A 6 -3.97 6.84 -9.79
C LEU A 6 -3.33 7.74 -10.84
N ALA A 7 -3.08 9.00 -10.50
CA ALA A 7 -2.24 9.88 -11.29
C ALA A 7 -0.97 10.23 -10.51
N VAL A 8 0.17 10.21 -11.18
CA VAL A 8 1.47 10.61 -10.60
C VAL A 8 2.19 11.58 -11.52
N ALA A 9 2.87 12.56 -10.95
CA ALA A 9 3.73 13.52 -11.65
C ALA A 9 4.91 13.90 -10.75
N GLY A 10 6.04 14.29 -11.36
CA GLY A 10 7.26 14.63 -10.60
C GLY A 10 7.74 13.52 -9.65
N LEU A 11 7.48 12.24 -9.95
CA LEU A 11 7.75 11.11 -9.06
C LEU A 11 8.76 10.14 -9.71
N ARG A 12 10.02 10.20 -9.27
CA ARG A 12 11.15 9.41 -9.81
C ARG A 12 11.22 9.47 -11.34
N CYS A 13 10.93 8.36 -12.03
CA CYS A 13 10.95 8.27 -13.49
C CYS A 13 9.78 9.02 -14.16
N PHE A 14 8.69 9.29 -13.43
CA PHE A 14 7.52 10.01 -13.95
C PHE A 14 7.67 11.51 -13.77
N ARG A 15 8.52 12.13 -14.59
CA ARG A 15 8.66 13.60 -14.62
C ARG A 15 7.35 14.26 -15.08
N ASN A 16 6.78 13.74 -16.16
CA ASN A 16 5.49 14.16 -16.70
C ASN A 16 4.33 13.40 -16.04
N PRO A 17 3.12 13.97 -15.99
CA PRO A 17 1.95 13.29 -15.47
C PRO A 17 1.61 12.02 -16.26
N ILE A 18 1.33 10.95 -15.54
CA ILE A 18 0.68 9.75 -16.07
C ILE A 18 -0.55 9.43 -15.25
N THR A 19 -1.52 8.73 -15.83
CA THR A 19 -2.74 8.34 -15.12
C THR A 19 -3.09 6.90 -15.47
N LEU A 20 -3.28 6.09 -14.42
CA LEU A 20 -3.92 4.79 -14.49
C LEU A 20 -5.38 4.97 -14.08
N LYS A 21 -6.30 4.61 -14.96
CA LYS A 21 -7.75 4.68 -14.73
C LYS A 21 -8.33 3.26 -14.72
N ASP A 22 -9.61 3.18 -14.36
CA ASP A 22 -10.43 1.99 -14.54
C ASP A 22 -9.88 0.76 -13.79
N PHE A 23 -9.39 0.98 -12.56
CA PHE A 23 -9.03 -0.12 -11.68
C PHE A 23 -10.26 -0.99 -11.38
N ASP A 24 -10.12 -2.30 -11.56
CA ASP A 24 -11.16 -3.27 -11.28
C ASP A 24 -11.31 -3.49 -9.77
N LYS A 25 -12.50 -3.93 -9.33
CA LYS A 25 -12.78 -4.25 -7.92
C LYS A 25 -12.06 -5.52 -7.44
N HIS A 26 -11.55 -6.34 -8.35
CA HIS A 26 -10.83 -7.57 -8.06
C HIS A 26 -9.30 -7.33 -8.12
N ILE A 27 -8.56 -8.28 -8.70
CA ILE A 27 -7.10 -8.24 -8.80
C ILE A 27 -6.71 -7.39 -10.01
N ASN A 28 -5.85 -6.41 -9.77
CA ASN A 28 -5.29 -5.55 -10.81
C ASN A 28 -3.82 -5.89 -11.03
N ILE A 29 -3.41 -6.09 -12.29
CA ILE A 29 -2.03 -6.40 -12.66
C ILE A 29 -1.44 -5.22 -13.44
N ILE A 30 -0.45 -4.55 -12.85
CA ILE A 30 0.33 -3.52 -13.54
C ILE A 30 1.49 -4.20 -14.26
N PHE A 31 1.42 -4.29 -15.60
CA PHE A 31 2.45 -4.92 -16.42
C PHE A 31 3.19 -3.91 -17.29
N GLY A 32 4.41 -4.27 -17.71
CA GLY A 32 5.27 -3.44 -18.55
C GLY A 32 6.74 -3.84 -18.41
N PRO A 33 7.65 -3.30 -19.25
CA PRO A 33 9.08 -3.61 -19.19
C PRO A 33 9.70 -3.34 -17.81
N ASN A 34 10.83 -3.98 -17.53
CA ASN A 34 11.64 -3.61 -16.37
C ASN A 34 12.00 -2.11 -16.46
N GLU A 35 12.13 -1.48 -15.29
CA GLU A 35 12.45 -0.04 -15.18
C GLU A 35 11.37 0.92 -15.72
N ALA A 36 10.23 0.42 -16.22
CA ALA A 36 9.09 1.25 -16.64
C ALA A 36 8.37 1.99 -15.47
N GLY A 37 8.90 1.95 -14.25
CA GLY A 37 8.34 2.66 -13.10
C GLY A 37 7.18 1.97 -12.37
N LYS A 38 6.92 0.68 -12.64
CA LYS A 38 5.87 -0.10 -11.94
C LYS A 38 6.00 -0.05 -10.42
N SER A 39 7.20 -0.29 -9.91
CA SER A 39 7.48 -0.19 -8.46
C SER A 39 7.31 1.24 -7.94
N THR A 40 7.57 2.25 -8.77
CA THR A 40 7.36 3.66 -8.42
C THR A 40 5.87 3.96 -8.23
N LEU A 41 4.98 3.38 -9.06
CA LEU A 41 3.53 3.53 -8.91
C LEU A 41 3.03 2.97 -7.57
N ILE A 42 3.47 1.76 -7.21
CA ILE A 42 3.11 1.14 -5.92
C ILE A 42 3.65 1.96 -4.75
N ARG A 43 4.91 2.43 -4.84
CA ARG A 43 5.48 3.32 -3.81
C ARG A 43 4.76 4.66 -3.74
N GLY A 44 4.24 5.16 -4.86
CA GLY A 44 3.40 6.35 -4.91
C GLY A 44 2.11 6.18 -4.12
N LEU A 45 1.43 5.04 -4.26
CA LEU A 45 0.26 4.71 -3.43
C LEU A 45 0.62 4.67 -1.94
N ILE A 46 1.73 4.02 -1.57
CA ILE A 46 2.21 3.98 -0.17
C ILE A 46 2.51 5.39 0.36
N LEU A 47 3.12 6.25 -0.45
CA LEU A 47 3.35 7.66 -0.08
C LEU A 47 2.03 8.40 0.15
N ALA A 48 1.07 8.28 -0.77
CA ALA A 48 -0.20 8.97 -0.68
C ALA A 48 -1.01 8.53 0.55
N PHE A 49 -1.08 7.23 0.81
CA PHE A 49 -1.94 6.67 1.85
C PHE A 49 -1.32 6.59 3.24
N CYS A 50 -0.02 6.31 3.33
CA CYS A 50 0.61 5.89 4.59
C CYS A 50 1.61 6.90 5.16
N ASN A 51 1.85 8.03 4.49
CA ASN A 51 2.83 9.03 4.92
C ASN A 51 2.20 10.39 5.10
N ARG A 52 2.78 11.27 5.92
CA ARG A 52 2.31 12.66 6.01
C ARG A 52 2.84 13.47 4.82
N HIS A 53 2.06 14.43 4.34
CA HIS A 53 2.49 15.32 3.25
C HIS A 53 3.70 16.19 3.61
N ASP A 54 3.83 16.55 4.90
CA ASP A 54 4.92 17.36 5.45
C ASP A 54 6.15 16.54 5.86
N VAL A 55 6.21 15.25 5.47
CA VAL A 55 7.39 14.43 5.73
C VAL A 55 8.61 15.03 5.01
N GLY A 56 9.69 15.20 5.76
CA GLY A 56 10.97 15.69 5.26
C GLY A 56 12.10 14.67 5.43
N GLY A 57 13.29 15.03 4.95
CA GLY A 57 14.50 14.22 5.06
C GLY A 57 14.88 13.48 3.77
N GLU A 58 16.01 12.78 3.82
CA GLU A 58 16.61 12.13 2.64
C GLU A 58 15.70 11.06 2.01
N ASP A 59 14.94 10.34 2.84
CA ASP A 59 14.03 9.27 2.39
C ASP A 59 12.97 9.78 1.39
N ILE A 60 12.38 10.96 1.63
CA ILE A 60 11.41 11.56 0.72
C ILE A 60 12.09 12.28 -0.46
N MET A 61 13.30 12.82 -0.25
CA MET A 61 14.09 13.43 -1.32
C MET A 61 14.45 12.42 -2.41
N ALA A 62 14.63 11.15 -2.06
CA ALA A 62 14.84 10.06 -3.02
C ALA A 62 13.67 9.80 -4.00
N TYR A 63 12.53 10.47 -3.81
CA TYR A 63 11.40 10.43 -4.76
C TYR A 63 11.39 11.60 -5.74
N ARG A 64 12.20 12.65 -5.51
CA ARG A 64 12.41 13.73 -6.48
C ARG A 64 13.12 13.17 -7.72
N PRO A 65 12.65 13.48 -8.94
CA PRO A 65 13.36 13.10 -10.15
C PRO A 65 14.75 13.73 -10.17
N TRP A 66 15.76 12.92 -10.45
CA TRP A 66 17.15 13.35 -10.43
C TRP A 66 17.40 14.58 -11.30
N GLY A 67 18.12 15.57 -10.75
CA GLY A 67 18.51 16.80 -11.45
C GLY A 67 17.35 17.73 -11.80
N THR A 68 16.26 17.71 -11.02
CA THR A 68 15.09 18.58 -11.25
C THR A 68 14.62 19.20 -9.94
N ASP A 69 13.87 20.29 -10.05
CA ASP A 69 13.16 20.91 -8.92
C ASP A 69 11.69 20.48 -8.82
N LEU A 70 11.35 19.32 -9.40
CA LEU A 70 9.98 18.83 -9.42
C LEU A 70 9.59 18.23 -8.06
N SER A 71 8.46 18.67 -7.53
CA SER A 71 7.82 18.05 -6.37
C SER A 71 6.99 16.83 -6.78
N PRO A 72 7.13 15.69 -6.09
CA PRO A 72 6.24 14.55 -6.28
C PRO A 72 4.80 14.93 -5.98
N ALA A 73 3.92 14.65 -6.93
CA ALA A 73 2.48 14.83 -6.83
C ALA A 73 1.76 13.53 -7.20
N ILE A 74 0.77 13.17 -6.39
CA ILE A 74 0.06 11.89 -6.43
C ILE A 74 -1.41 12.18 -6.16
N ASN A 75 -2.25 11.89 -7.14
CA ASN A 75 -3.70 11.98 -6.99
C ASN A 75 -4.27 10.57 -7.03
N VAL A 76 -5.05 10.22 -6.01
CA VAL A 76 -5.69 8.91 -5.92
C VAL A 76 -7.17 9.09 -5.74
N GLU A 77 -7.92 8.45 -6.61
CA GLU A 77 -9.36 8.33 -6.47
C GLU A 77 -9.68 6.93 -5.95
N PHE A 78 -10.47 6.84 -4.89
CA PHE A 78 -10.75 5.57 -4.23
C PHE A 78 -12.14 5.57 -3.58
N THR A 79 -12.63 4.38 -3.30
CA THR A 79 -13.91 4.16 -2.62
C THR A 79 -13.65 3.55 -1.24
N ALA A 80 -14.14 4.20 -0.19
CA ALA A 80 -14.07 3.73 1.19
C ALA A 80 -15.43 3.93 1.86
N ASN A 81 -15.89 2.94 2.63
CA ASN A 81 -17.17 2.99 3.35
C ASN A 81 -18.36 3.40 2.45
N GLY A 82 -18.40 2.90 1.21
CA GLY A 82 -19.46 3.18 0.24
C GLY A 82 -19.42 4.57 -0.40
N LYS A 83 -18.42 5.40 -0.10
CA LYS A 83 -18.25 6.75 -0.63
C LYS A 83 -16.98 6.87 -1.46
N ARG A 84 -17.02 7.70 -2.50
CA ARG A 84 -15.89 7.97 -3.38
C ARG A 84 -15.15 9.22 -2.92
N TYR A 85 -13.83 9.13 -2.89
CA TYR A 85 -12.92 10.16 -2.44
C TYR A 85 -11.88 10.46 -3.50
N LEU A 86 -11.40 11.71 -3.52
CA LEU A 86 -10.23 12.15 -4.27
C LEU A 86 -9.21 12.70 -3.28
N LEU A 87 -8.06 12.05 -3.20
CA LEU A 87 -6.89 12.51 -2.46
C LEU A 87 -5.91 13.16 -3.43
N GLU A 88 -5.61 14.43 -3.22
CA GLU A 88 -4.51 15.13 -3.87
C GLU A 88 -3.37 15.30 -2.87
N LYS A 89 -2.22 14.71 -3.17
CA LYS A 89 -1.07 14.71 -2.28
C LYS A 89 0.17 15.18 -3.02
N ALA A 90 0.90 16.12 -2.46
CA ALA A 90 2.22 16.47 -2.94
C ALA A 90 3.20 16.62 -1.78
N PHE A 91 4.49 16.54 -2.11
CA PHE A 91 5.58 16.50 -1.15
C PHE A 91 6.65 17.55 -1.49
N LEU A 92 7.60 17.73 -0.57
CA LEU A 92 8.72 18.65 -0.72
C LEU A 92 8.21 20.10 -0.88
N ASP A 93 8.69 20.82 -1.90
CA ASP A 93 8.44 22.26 -2.08
C ASP A 93 6.96 22.61 -2.29
N GLN A 94 6.14 21.65 -2.73
CA GLN A 94 4.70 21.80 -2.94
C GLN A 94 3.87 20.96 -1.96
N ALA A 95 4.43 20.68 -0.76
CA ALA A 95 3.79 19.83 0.24
C ALA A 95 2.33 20.23 0.50
N LYS A 96 1.40 19.31 0.19
CA LYS A 96 -0.03 19.49 0.45
C LYS A 96 -0.73 18.14 0.57
N SER A 97 -1.85 18.15 1.29
CA SER A 97 -2.79 17.03 1.34
C SER A 97 -4.19 17.61 1.28
N ILE A 98 -4.97 17.22 0.29
CA ILE A 98 -6.36 17.63 0.14
C ILE A 98 -7.18 16.37 -0.07
N LEU A 99 -8.16 16.15 0.81
CA LEU A 99 -9.12 15.06 0.68
C LEU A 99 -10.46 15.67 0.32
N SER A 100 -11.05 15.20 -0.78
CA SER A 100 -12.36 15.60 -1.25
C SER A 100 -13.29 14.39 -1.31
N GLU A 101 -14.58 14.60 -1.04
CA GLU A 101 -15.63 13.58 -1.15
C GLU A 101 -16.50 13.87 -2.39
N GLN A 102 -16.94 12.81 -3.07
CA GLN A 102 -17.82 12.93 -4.22
C GLN A 102 -19.18 13.52 -3.81
N ALA A 103 -19.61 14.55 -4.53
CA ALA A 103 -20.92 15.18 -4.43
C ALA A 103 -21.70 14.98 -5.74
N ALA A 104 -22.91 15.55 -5.82
CA ALA A 104 -23.73 15.49 -7.04
C ALA A 104 -22.97 15.99 -8.28
N ASP A 105 -22.24 17.11 -8.12
CA ASP A 105 -21.49 17.76 -9.20
C ASP A 105 -19.98 17.76 -8.91
N GLY A 106 -19.37 16.57 -8.95
CA GLY A 106 -17.92 16.41 -8.82
C GLY A 106 -17.45 16.16 -7.38
N TYR A 107 -16.48 16.94 -6.92
CA TYR A 107 -15.80 16.72 -5.63
C TYR A 107 -15.83 17.97 -4.75
N LEU A 108 -16.20 17.81 -3.48
CA LEU A 108 -16.16 18.86 -2.47
C LEU A 108 -15.04 18.59 -1.47
N ARG A 109 -14.25 19.62 -1.15
CA ARG A 109 -13.16 19.51 -0.18
C ARG A 109 -13.71 19.15 1.19
N LEU A 110 -13.19 18.06 1.73
CA LEU A 110 -13.62 17.48 3.00
C LEU A 110 -12.60 17.75 4.11
N ALA A 111 -11.30 17.73 3.79
CA ALA A 111 -10.23 18.07 4.71
C ALA A 111 -8.96 18.50 3.95
N GLU A 112 -8.05 19.18 4.65
CA GLU A 112 -6.74 19.55 4.12
C GLU A 112 -5.63 19.42 5.18
N GLY A 113 -4.38 19.40 4.70
CA GLY A 113 -3.18 19.26 5.51
C GLY A 113 -3.21 18.01 6.40
N LYS A 114 -2.86 18.16 7.67
CA LYS A 114 -2.77 17.05 8.62
C LYS A 114 -4.10 16.33 8.83
N LYS A 115 -5.24 17.06 8.77
CA LYS A 115 -6.58 16.46 8.91
C LYS A 115 -6.93 15.55 7.73
N ALA A 116 -6.49 15.90 6.52
CA ALA A 116 -6.64 15.03 5.35
C ALA A 116 -5.80 13.76 5.53
N ASP A 117 -4.54 13.90 5.92
CA ASP A 117 -3.65 12.76 6.17
C ASP A 117 -4.20 11.80 7.23
N GLU A 118 -4.69 12.31 8.35
CA GLU A 118 -5.29 11.49 9.42
C GLU A 118 -6.49 10.69 8.92
N ARG A 119 -7.42 11.32 8.18
CA ARG A 119 -8.57 10.61 7.61
C ARG A 119 -8.18 9.52 6.62
N VAL A 120 -7.21 9.82 5.75
CA VAL A 120 -6.71 8.84 4.77
C VAL A 120 -6.01 7.66 5.46
N ARG A 121 -5.21 7.95 6.49
CA ARG A 121 -4.57 6.92 7.32
C ARG A 121 -5.61 5.98 7.94
N ASP A 122 -6.69 6.54 8.47
CA ASP A 122 -7.74 5.76 9.14
C ASP A 122 -8.46 4.82 8.15
N PHE A 123 -8.72 5.25 6.91
CA PHE A 123 -9.26 4.35 5.86
C PHE A 123 -8.35 3.15 5.56
N MET A 124 -7.05 3.31 5.76
CA MET A 124 -6.04 2.28 5.48
C MET A 124 -5.61 1.51 6.72
N LEU A 125 -6.15 1.86 7.91
CA LEU A 125 -5.69 1.34 9.21
C LEU A 125 -4.16 1.44 9.36
N ALA A 126 -3.59 2.47 8.74
CA ALA A 126 -2.15 2.70 8.70
C ALA A 126 -1.71 3.41 9.98
N ARG A 127 -0.39 3.47 10.20
CA ARG A 127 0.20 4.27 11.26
C ARG A 127 1.25 5.19 10.67
N PHE A 128 1.27 6.43 11.15
CA PHE A 128 2.37 7.32 10.81
C PHE A 128 3.54 7.02 11.75
N PRO A 129 4.75 6.81 11.20
CA PRO A 129 5.94 6.67 12.04
C PRO A 129 6.23 8.00 12.75
N GLY A 130 6.96 7.94 13.87
CA GLY A 130 7.39 9.14 14.57
C GLY A 130 8.37 10.01 13.75
N ARG A 131 9.15 9.38 12.86
CA ARG A 131 10.11 10.04 11.96
C ARG A 131 10.26 9.24 10.67
N GLY A 132 10.40 9.96 9.54
CA GLY A 132 10.68 9.37 8.23
C GLY A 132 9.44 8.77 7.56
N LEU A 133 9.68 7.95 6.53
CA LEU A 133 8.61 7.27 5.79
C LEU A 133 8.13 6.01 6.52
N ALA A 134 6.85 5.67 6.36
CA ALA A 134 6.23 4.47 6.89
C ALA A 134 6.89 3.21 6.32
N LYS A 135 7.11 2.19 7.16
CA LYS A 135 7.77 0.93 6.79
C LYS A 135 6.99 -0.28 7.33
N GLY A 136 7.02 -1.38 6.57
CA GLY A 136 6.45 -2.67 7.00
C GLY A 136 5.01 -2.55 7.49
N SER A 137 4.80 -2.92 8.77
CA SER A 137 3.48 -2.96 9.40
C SER A 137 2.78 -1.60 9.55
N ASP A 138 3.50 -0.49 9.38
CA ASP A 138 2.91 0.86 9.39
C ASP A 138 2.03 1.14 8.17
N TRP A 139 2.13 0.33 7.11
CA TRP A 139 1.31 0.46 5.91
C TRP A 139 -0.15 0.02 6.12
N GLY A 140 -0.48 -0.60 7.25
CA GLY A 140 -1.84 -1.06 7.53
C GLY A 140 -2.31 -2.07 6.48
N LEU A 141 -3.50 -1.85 5.91
CA LEU A 141 -4.08 -2.70 4.86
C LEU A 141 -3.22 -2.76 3.60
N ALA A 142 -2.42 -1.72 3.29
CA ALA A 142 -1.56 -1.75 2.11
C ALA A 142 -0.51 -2.87 2.15
N HIS A 143 -0.11 -3.32 3.35
CA HIS A 143 0.83 -4.43 3.50
C HIS A 143 0.22 -5.79 3.07
N LEU A 144 -1.12 -5.89 3.04
CA LEU A 144 -1.85 -7.07 2.58
C LEU A 144 -2.30 -6.96 1.12
N LEU A 145 -2.60 -5.74 0.67
CA LEU A 145 -3.21 -5.50 -0.64
C LEU A 145 -2.18 -5.27 -1.74
N TRP A 146 -0.98 -4.78 -1.41
CA TRP A 146 0.05 -4.45 -2.39
C TRP A 146 1.29 -5.29 -2.15
N MET A 147 1.64 -6.09 -3.16
CA MET A 147 2.84 -6.92 -3.17
C MET A 147 3.93 -6.27 -4.03
N PRO A 148 4.81 -5.43 -3.45
CA PRO A 148 5.94 -4.88 -4.19
C PRO A 148 6.89 -6.02 -4.64
N GLN A 149 7.61 -5.80 -5.75
CA GLN A 149 8.64 -6.74 -6.23
C GLN A 149 9.96 -6.59 -5.45
N ASP A 150 9.91 -6.45 -4.13
CA ASP A 150 11.12 -6.42 -3.29
C ASP A 150 11.48 -7.81 -2.75
N LYS A 151 12.62 -7.90 -2.07
CA LYS A 151 13.16 -9.16 -1.52
C LYS A 151 12.21 -9.81 -0.51
N ASP A 152 11.34 -9.01 0.09
CA ASP A 152 10.42 -9.44 1.14
C ASP A 152 9.10 -10.01 0.57
N ARG A 153 8.93 -10.04 -0.77
CA ARG A 153 7.73 -10.59 -1.44
C ARG A 153 7.40 -12.05 -1.09
N PHE A 154 8.39 -12.80 -0.60
CA PHE A 154 8.27 -14.19 -0.19
C PHE A 154 8.17 -14.37 1.32
N THR A 155 8.21 -13.27 2.09
CA THR A 155 7.97 -13.31 3.53
C THR A 155 6.50 -13.07 3.81
N SER A 156 5.92 -13.86 4.72
CA SER A 156 4.55 -13.62 5.17
C SER A 156 4.46 -12.19 5.73
N PRO A 157 3.57 -11.33 5.20
CA PRO A 157 3.46 -9.95 5.65
C PRO A 157 3.11 -9.94 7.15
N SER A 158 3.93 -9.26 7.95
CA SER A 158 3.61 -9.04 9.36
C SER A 158 2.57 -7.92 9.47
N VAL A 159 1.39 -8.29 9.91
CA VAL A 159 0.27 -7.36 10.05
C VAL A 159 0.41 -6.63 11.40
N SER A 160 0.10 -5.33 11.45
CA SER A 160 0.09 -4.64 12.74
C SER A 160 -1.06 -5.15 13.61
N ARG A 161 -0.87 -5.19 14.94
CA ARG A 161 -1.95 -5.56 15.88
C ARG A 161 -3.24 -4.79 15.64
N HIS A 162 -3.15 -3.53 15.23
CA HIS A 162 -4.33 -2.71 14.92
C HIS A 162 -5.17 -3.28 13.78
N VAL A 163 -4.52 -3.75 12.70
CA VAL A 163 -5.19 -4.40 11.58
C VAL A 163 -5.69 -5.79 11.98
N GLU A 164 -4.93 -6.55 12.77
CA GLU A 164 -5.38 -7.84 13.32
C GLU A 164 -6.65 -7.68 14.17
N ASP A 165 -6.67 -6.71 15.09
CA ASP A 165 -7.80 -6.41 15.95
C ASP A 165 -9.01 -5.94 15.12
N HIS A 166 -8.79 -5.13 14.08
CA HIS A 166 -9.85 -4.73 13.17
C HIS A 166 -10.48 -5.94 12.45
N PHE A 167 -9.66 -6.87 11.94
CA PHE A 167 -10.17 -8.09 11.34
C PHE A 167 -10.88 -8.97 12.37
N ARG A 168 -10.34 -9.15 13.57
CA ARG A 168 -11.01 -9.91 14.65
C ARG A 168 -12.36 -9.32 15.03
N GLN A 169 -12.45 -7.98 15.11
CA GLN A 169 -13.69 -7.28 15.42
C GLN A 169 -14.70 -7.36 14.28
N ALA A 170 -14.25 -7.15 13.04
CA ALA A 170 -15.10 -7.27 11.84
C ALA A 170 -15.59 -8.70 11.62
N ALA A 171 -14.78 -9.68 12.02
CA ALA A 171 -15.09 -11.11 11.91
C ALA A 171 -16.08 -11.59 12.99
N GLY A 172 -16.21 -10.88 14.11
CA GLY A 172 -16.93 -11.37 15.28
C GLY A 172 -16.33 -12.69 15.83
N ALA A 173 -16.86 -13.19 16.94
CA ALA A 173 -16.43 -14.46 17.54
C ALA A 173 -16.80 -15.72 16.69
N THR A 174 -17.11 -15.57 15.40
CA THR A 174 -17.86 -16.57 14.62
C THR A 174 -17.18 -16.99 13.31
N LEU A 175 -15.97 -16.50 13.00
CA LEU A 175 -15.40 -16.63 11.65
C LEU A 175 -14.19 -17.57 11.51
N PHE A 176 -13.79 -18.27 12.57
CA PHE A 176 -12.92 -19.44 12.46
C PHE A 176 -13.76 -20.67 12.75
N THR A 177 -14.25 -21.31 11.68
CA THR A 177 -14.88 -22.62 11.82
C THR A 177 -13.78 -23.67 11.95
N ARG A 178 -14.11 -24.84 12.52
CA ARG A 178 -13.18 -26.00 12.51
C ARG A 178 -12.69 -26.37 11.10
N ARG A 179 -13.39 -25.96 10.04
CA ARG A 179 -12.95 -26.16 8.65
C ARG A 179 -11.85 -25.19 8.24
N ASP A 180 -11.92 -23.94 8.70
CA ASP A 180 -10.91 -22.92 8.42
C ASP A 180 -9.61 -23.25 9.14
N ASP A 181 -9.69 -23.67 10.40
CA ASP A 181 -8.52 -24.16 11.16
C ASP A 181 -7.84 -25.33 10.45
N ARG A 182 -8.64 -26.29 9.98
CA ARG A 182 -8.13 -27.45 9.23
C ARG A 182 -7.48 -27.05 7.89
N LEU A 183 -8.01 -26.04 7.20
CA LEU A 183 -7.42 -25.52 5.97
C LEU A 183 -6.08 -24.85 6.25
N VAL A 184 -6.00 -24.02 7.30
CA VAL A 184 -4.75 -23.38 7.73
C VAL A 184 -3.72 -24.42 8.15
N GLU A 185 -4.11 -25.45 8.89
CA GLU A 185 -3.24 -26.59 9.24
C GLU A 185 -2.73 -27.33 8.01
N LEU A 186 -3.60 -27.61 7.03
CA LEU A 186 -3.22 -28.24 5.75
C LEU A 186 -2.22 -27.40 4.97
N LEU A 187 -2.47 -26.09 4.86
CA LEU A 187 -1.56 -25.15 4.20
C LEU A 187 -0.22 -25.08 4.92
N ASN A 188 -0.21 -25.01 6.24
CA ASN A 188 1.01 -24.99 7.03
C ASN A 188 1.78 -26.32 6.94
N SER A 189 1.09 -27.46 6.89
CA SER A 189 1.71 -28.77 6.68
C SER A 189 2.39 -28.85 5.32
N HIS A 190 1.68 -28.51 4.24
CA HIS A 190 2.25 -28.49 2.89
C HIS A 190 3.37 -27.46 2.74
N TYR A 191 3.25 -26.31 3.40
CA TYR A 191 4.32 -25.33 3.44
C TYR A 191 5.56 -25.89 4.16
N ALA A 192 5.36 -26.60 5.28
CA ALA A 192 6.45 -27.22 6.05
C ALA A 192 7.15 -28.36 5.29
N ASP A 193 6.45 -29.06 4.40
CA ASP A 193 7.05 -30.08 3.53
C ASP A 193 8.11 -29.49 2.59
N ILE A 194 7.89 -28.25 2.14
CA ILE A 194 8.73 -27.60 1.14
C ILE A 194 9.71 -26.61 1.80
N TYR A 195 9.28 -25.91 2.84
CA TYR A 195 10.01 -24.82 3.47
C TYR A 195 10.07 -24.99 4.99
N THR A 196 11.23 -24.70 5.58
CA THR A 196 11.38 -24.67 7.03
C THR A 196 10.58 -23.49 7.62
N PRO A 197 9.58 -23.72 8.49
CA PRO A 197 8.64 -22.67 8.94
C PRO A 197 9.32 -21.48 9.65
N LYS A 198 10.48 -21.70 10.29
CA LYS A 198 11.22 -20.66 11.02
C LYS A 198 12.13 -19.80 10.13
N THR A 199 12.59 -20.32 8.99
CA THR A 199 13.62 -19.64 8.19
C THR A 199 13.18 -19.35 6.76
N GLY A 200 12.05 -19.92 6.31
CA GLY A 200 11.55 -19.77 4.95
C GLY A 200 12.48 -20.35 3.88
N ARG A 201 13.49 -21.13 4.27
CA ARG A 201 14.41 -21.81 3.36
C ARG A 201 13.85 -23.16 2.97
N ILE A 202 14.10 -23.58 1.74
CA ILE A 202 13.72 -24.91 1.23
C ILE A 202 14.28 -25.98 2.20
N SER A 203 13.43 -26.96 2.51
CA SER A 203 13.79 -28.12 3.30
C SER A 203 14.98 -28.85 2.65
N SER A 204 16.02 -29.15 3.42
CA SER A 204 17.24 -29.82 2.93
C SER A 204 16.98 -31.19 2.29
N GLN A 205 15.83 -31.81 2.57
CA GLN A 205 15.43 -33.09 1.96
C GLN A 205 15.02 -32.98 0.49
N LEU A 206 14.70 -31.77 -0.02
CA LEU A 206 14.37 -31.53 -1.43
C LEU A 206 15.55 -31.01 -2.24
N ASP A 207 16.58 -30.46 -1.59
CA ASP A 207 17.82 -29.99 -2.23
C ASP A 207 18.64 -31.18 -2.78
N GLU A 208 18.60 -32.33 -2.11
CA GLU A 208 19.29 -33.56 -2.55
C GLU A 208 18.63 -34.26 -3.75
N ALA A 209 17.37 -33.92 -4.09
CA ALA A 209 16.64 -34.51 -5.21
C ALA A 209 16.82 -33.75 -6.54
N GLN A 210 17.59 -32.65 -6.55
CA GLN A 210 17.85 -31.82 -7.74
C GLN A 210 19.33 -31.83 -8.21
N THR A 211 20.16 -32.76 -7.73
CA THR A 211 21.50 -33.02 -8.28
C THR A 211 21.49 -34.29 -9.12
#